data_AF-H2ZPX7-F1
#
_entry.id   AF-H2ZPX7-F1
#
_cell.length_a   1.000
_cell.length_b   1.000
_cell.length_c   1.000
_cell.angle_alpha   90.00
_cell.angle_beta   90.00
_cell.angle_gamma   90.00
#
_symmetry.space_group_name_H-M   'P 1'
#
loop_
_entity.id
_entity.type
_entity.pdbx_description
1 polymer ?
#
loop_
_entity_poly.entity_id
_entity_poly.type
_entity_poly.pdbx_seq_one_letter_code
_entity_poly.pdbx_strand_id
1 'polypeptide(L)'
;TQNLNDEYLVAGNLRNTLVGYTLLSKTSGSQITPPDFTSVLTVILNQLETVEAAVQESCSPDDQTVSAPIEYLKGRNQFQQSIPASILPGFDPGFIHFRAYSEKGFPTAMCPGVKSVGCLPAAMCVGGINTMAHNGPVNECGDFGAFAENRNEADIHDTILIFYDG
;
A
#
# COMPACT_ATOMS: atom_id res chain seq x y z
N THR A 1 19.07 3.45 15.18
CA THR A 1 18.79 4.78 14.57
C THR A 1 19.66 5.08 13.33
N GLN A 2 20.03 4.07 12.51
CA GLN A 2 20.98 4.25 11.38
C GLN A 2 20.41 4.02 9.97
N ASN A 3 19.08 3.95 9.80
CA ASN A 3 18.46 3.68 8.47
C ASN A 3 18.07 4.95 7.70
N LEU A 4 18.54 6.14 8.11
CA LEU A 4 18.18 7.42 7.47
C LEU A 4 19.16 7.88 6.37
N ASN A 5 20.23 7.12 6.09
CA ASN A 5 21.28 7.55 5.15
C ASN A 5 21.09 7.01 3.72
N ASP A 6 20.12 6.13 3.50
CA ASP A 6 19.89 5.51 2.19
C ASP A 6 18.58 6.04 1.58
N GLU A 7 18.55 7.34 1.33
CA GLU A 7 17.46 7.97 0.56
C GLU A 7 17.73 7.78 -0.93
N TYR A 8 16.86 7.03 -1.61
CA TYR A 8 16.90 6.85 -3.06
C TYR A 8 15.75 7.62 -3.69
N LEU A 9 16.08 8.65 -4.47
CA LEU A 9 15.11 9.41 -5.26
C LEU A 9 14.75 8.62 -6.51
N VAL A 10 13.53 8.09 -6.56
CA VAL A 10 12.96 7.47 -7.77
C VAL A 10 12.06 8.51 -8.45
N ALA A 11 12.44 8.94 -9.65
CA ALA A 11 11.65 9.87 -10.46
C ALA A 11 10.99 9.12 -11.63
N GLY A 12 9.68 9.27 -11.78
CA GLY A 12 8.91 8.59 -12.83
C GLY A 12 7.42 8.94 -12.79
N ASN A 13 6.65 8.42 -13.74
CA ASN A 13 5.19 8.52 -13.71
C ASN A 13 4.64 7.48 -12.71
N LEU A 14 3.95 7.94 -11.67
CA LEU A 14 3.41 7.10 -10.58
C LEU A 14 2.40 6.05 -11.06
N ARG A 15 1.85 6.18 -12.26
CA ARG A 15 0.89 5.21 -12.84
C ARG A 15 1.53 3.86 -13.22
N ASN A 16 2.86 3.80 -13.33
CA ASN A 16 3.60 2.59 -13.73
C ASN A 16 4.74 2.24 -12.75
N THR A 17 4.73 2.81 -11.55
CA THR A 17 5.75 2.51 -10.54
C THR A 17 5.13 1.53 -9.54
N LEU A 18 5.82 0.42 -9.29
CA LEU A 18 5.51 -0.48 -8.18
C LEU A 18 6.51 -0.17 -7.06
N VAL A 19 6.08 0.56 -6.04
CA VAL A 19 6.89 0.78 -4.84
C VAL A 19 6.70 -0.43 -3.92
N GLY A 20 7.59 -1.41 -4.10
CA GLY A 20 7.83 -2.45 -3.11
C GLY A 20 9.02 -2.09 -2.25
N TYR A 21 8.89 -2.18 -0.93
CA TYR A 21 10.07 -2.24 -0.06
C TYR A 21 10.47 -3.70 0.08
N THR A 22 11.67 -4.04 -0.38
CA THR A 22 12.28 -5.34 -0.09
C THR A 22 13.22 -5.15 1.10
N LEU A 23 12.90 -5.77 2.22
CA LEU A 23 13.82 -5.83 3.36
C LEU A 23 14.97 -6.79 2.99
N LEU A 24 16.02 -6.21 2.42
CA LEU A 24 17.28 -6.92 2.24
C LEU A 24 18.06 -6.81 3.55
N SER A 25 18.39 -7.94 4.15
CA SER A 25 19.26 -8.01 5.31
C SER A 25 20.26 -9.13 5.08
N LYS A 26 21.55 -8.82 5.20
CA LYS A 26 22.61 -9.84 5.21
C LYS A 26 22.95 -10.17 6.65
N THR A 27 22.92 -11.46 6.98
CA THR A 27 23.28 -11.99 8.29
C THR A 27 24.75 -11.76 8.67
N SER A 28 25.60 -11.34 7.73
CA SER A 28 27.06 -11.18 7.89
C SER A 28 27.54 -9.73 8.03
N GLY A 29 26.66 -8.74 8.19
CA GLY A 29 27.04 -7.32 8.29
C GLY A 29 27.66 -6.73 7.01
N SER A 30 27.58 -7.45 5.89
CA SER A 30 28.05 -6.99 4.59
C SER A 30 27.01 -6.06 3.96
N GLN A 31 27.47 -4.98 3.29
CA GLN A 31 26.56 -4.10 2.55
C GLN A 31 25.84 -4.86 1.43
N ILE A 32 24.61 -4.44 1.17
CA ILE A 32 23.84 -4.88 0.01
C ILE A 32 24.42 -4.19 -1.21
N THR A 33 24.72 -4.95 -2.25
CA THR A 33 25.26 -4.40 -3.49
C THR A 33 24.14 -4.17 -4.51
N PRO A 34 24.32 -3.27 -5.50
CA PRO A 34 23.34 -3.08 -6.56
C PRO A 34 22.96 -4.38 -7.30
N PRO A 35 23.89 -5.31 -7.59
CA PRO A 35 23.53 -6.63 -8.14
C PRO A 35 22.62 -7.46 -7.22
N ASP A 36 22.86 -7.45 -5.90
CA ASP A 36 21.99 -8.15 -4.94
C ASP A 36 20.56 -7.61 -5.01
N PHE A 37 20.43 -6.27 -5.04
CA PHE A 37 19.15 -5.60 -5.16
C PHE A 37 18.43 -5.97 -6.47
N THR A 38 19.12 -5.86 -7.61
CA THR A 38 18.56 -6.20 -8.92
C THR A 38 18.12 -7.66 -8.98
N SER A 39 18.92 -8.60 -8.47
CA SER A 39 18.54 -10.02 -8.45
C SER A 39 17.27 -10.27 -7.63
N VAL A 40 17.14 -9.68 -6.45
CA VAL A 40 15.93 -9.87 -5.64
C VAL A 40 14.73 -9.20 -6.30
N LEU A 41 14.90 -8.00 -6.86
CA LEU A 41 13.84 -7.32 -7.59
C LEU A 41 13.37 -8.13 -8.81
N THR A 42 14.30 -8.72 -9.58
CA THR A 42 13.97 -9.60 -10.72
C THR A 42 13.20 -10.84 -10.26
N VAL A 43 13.58 -11.48 -9.15
CA VAL A 43 12.83 -12.62 -8.61
C VAL A 43 11.41 -12.22 -8.21
N ILE A 44 11.27 -11.08 -7.51
CA ILE A 44 9.95 -10.56 -7.10
C ILE A 44 9.09 -10.22 -8.31
N LEU A 45 9.64 -9.51 -9.31
CA LEU A 45 8.91 -9.14 -10.53
C LEU A 45 8.47 -10.37 -11.33
N ASN A 46 9.34 -11.37 -11.48
CA ASN A 46 8.99 -12.63 -12.16
C ASN A 46 7.93 -13.43 -11.39
N GLN A 47 7.97 -13.38 -10.05
CA GLN A 47 6.91 -13.98 -9.23
C GLN A 47 5.59 -13.23 -9.44
N LEU A 48 5.60 -11.90 -9.41
CA LEU A 48 4.40 -11.07 -9.65
C LEU A 48 3.80 -11.26 -11.04
N GLU A 49 4.61 -11.55 -12.07
CA GLU A 49 4.13 -11.87 -13.41
C GLU A 49 3.33 -13.19 -13.47
N THR A 50 3.54 -14.08 -12.50
CA THR A 50 2.90 -15.41 -12.40
C THR A 50 1.95 -15.54 -11.22
N VAL A 51 1.72 -14.46 -10.45
CA VAL A 51 0.69 -14.48 -9.40
C VAL A 51 -0.67 -14.51 -10.07
N GLU A 52 -1.26 -15.71 -10.13
CA GLU A 52 -2.71 -15.81 -10.19
C GLU A 52 -3.23 -15.22 -8.88
N ALA A 53 -3.62 -13.94 -8.91
CA ALA A 53 -4.30 -13.34 -7.78
C ALA A 53 -5.56 -14.17 -7.56
N ALA A 54 -5.58 -14.96 -6.47
CA ALA A 54 -6.77 -15.64 -6.04
C ALA A 54 -7.81 -14.55 -5.73
N VAL A 55 -8.66 -14.28 -6.70
CA VAL A 55 -9.71 -13.28 -6.62
C VAL A 55 -10.70 -13.77 -5.58
N GLN A 56 -10.62 -13.18 -4.40
CA GLN A 56 -11.57 -13.46 -3.35
C GLN A 56 -12.77 -12.51 -3.52
N GLU A 57 -13.91 -13.04 -3.96
CA GLU A 57 -15.18 -12.30 -4.10
C GLU A 57 -15.82 -11.97 -2.73
N SER A 58 -15.05 -11.42 -1.80
CA SER A 58 -15.56 -10.90 -0.53
C SER A 58 -14.71 -9.73 -0.05
N CYS A 59 -15.39 -8.66 0.33
CA CYS A 59 -14.73 -7.42 0.75
C CYS A 59 -14.12 -7.57 2.14
N SER A 60 -12.79 -7.69 2.19
CA SER A 60 -11.96 -7.62 3.40
C SER A 60 -12.48 -8.44 4.60
N PRO A 61 -12.68 -9.76 4.46
CA PRO A 61 -13.17 -10.56 5.57
C PRO A 61 -12.09 -10.65 6.66
N ASP A 62 -12.51 -10.51 7.92
CA ASP A 62 -11.62 -10.38 9.08
C ASP A 62 -10.68 -11.58 9.28
N ASP A 63 -11.02 -12.76 8.76
CA ASP A 63 -10.20 -13.99 8.85
C ASP A 63 -9.08 -14.05 7.80
N GLN A 64 -9.09 -13.15 6.80
CA GLN A 64 -8.11 -13.11 5.71
C GLN A 64 -7.42 -11.76 5.58
N THR A 65 -7.62 -10.88 6.54
CA THR A 65 -6.89 -9.62 6.62
C THR A 65 -6.30 -9.44 8.02
N VAL A 66 -5.42 -8.46 8.17
CA VAL A 66 -4.83 -8.14 9.48
C VAL A 66 -5.08 -6.69 9.75
N SER A 67 -5.75 -6.38 10.87
CA SER A 67 -5.89 -5.01 11.33
C SER A 67 -5.49 -4.88 12.79
N ALA A 68 -4.94 -3.73 13.15
CA ALA A 68 -4.56 -3.40 14.52
C ALA A 68 -4.94 -1.95 14.83
N PRO A 69 -5.44 -1.66 16.04
CA PRO A 69 -5.69 -0.28 16.44
C PRO A 69 -4.37 0.49 16.53
N ILE A 70 -4.41 1.78 16.21
CA ILE A 70 -3.25 2.68 16.31
C ILE A 70 -3.52 3.82 17.29
N GLU A 71 -2.42 4.35 17.82
CA GLU A 71 -2.41 5.63 18.51
C GLU A 71 -1.84 6.71 17.59
N TYR A 72 -2.50 7.87 17.53
CA TYR A 72 -2.00 9.01 16.78
C TYR A 72 -1.07 9.84 17.64
N LEU A 73 0.22 9.84 17.31
CA LEU A 73 1.18 10.77 17.92
C LEU A 73 0.91 12.23 17.50
N LYS A 74 0.37 12.43 16.29
CA LYS A 74 -0.02 13.74 15.75
C LYS A 74 -1.15 13.59 14.74
N GLY A 75 -2.02 14.61 14.64
CA GLY A 75 -2.87 14.78 13.47
C GLY A 75 -4.17 13.98 13.43
N ARG A 76 -4.63 13.37 14.53
CA ARG A 76 -5.87 12.54 14.56
C ARG A 76 -7.07 13.25 13.93
N ASN A 77 -7.38 14.45 14.42
CA ASN A 77 -8.57 15.18 13.99
C ASN A 77 -8.45 15.61 12.52
N GLN A 78 -7.26 16.06 12.11
CA GLN A 78 -6.98 16.45 10.73
C GLN A 78 -7.13 15.25 9.78
N PHE A 79 -6.60 14.08 10.17
CA PHE A 79 -6.74 12.86 9.40
C PHE A 79 -8.21 12.46 9.25
N GLN A 80 -8.96 12.39 10.35
CA GLN A 80 -10.38 12.02 10.30
C GLN A 80 -11.22 12.99 9.45
N GLN A 81 -10.93 14.29 9.51
CA GLN A 81 -11.58 15.31 8.69
C GLN A 81 -11.18 15.24 7.21
N SER A 82 -10.03 14.65 6.89
CA SER A 82 -9.57 14.47 5.50
C SER A 82 -10.27 13.32 4.77
N ILE A 83 -10.98 12.44 5.49
CA ILE A 83 -11.73 11.34 4.87
C ILE A 83 -13.01 11.90 4.24
N PRO A 84 -13.22 11.77 2.93
CA PRO A 84 -14.44 12.23 2.29
C PRO A 84 -15.69 11.57 2.86
N ALA A 85 -16.72 12.37 3.12
CA ALA A 85 -17.98 11.88 3.69
C ALA A 85 -18.67 10.80 2.82
N SER A 86 -18.45 10.83 1.51
CA SER A 86 -18.99 9.84 0.56
C SER A 86 -18.44 8.43 0.78
N ILE A 87 -17.19 8.30 1.23
CA ILE A 87 -16.53 7.01 1.41
C ILE A 87 -16.40 6.60 2.88
N LEU A 88 -16.56 7.54 3.81
CA LEU A 88 -16.44 7.32 5.25
C LEU A 88 -17.19 6.07 5.77
N PRO A 89 -18.41 5.72 5.32
CA PRO A 89 -19.09 4.51 5.79
C PRO A 89 -18.35 3.19 5.49
N GLY A 90 -17.44 3.19 4.52
CA GLY A 90 -16.61 2.04 4.16
C GLY A 90 -15.33 1.91 4.98
N PHE A 91 -15.08 2.81 5.95
CA PHE A 91 -13.84 2.86 6.70
C PHE A 91 -14.06 3.15 8.18
N ASP A 92 -13.33 2.43 9.04
CA ASP A 92 -13.25 2.71 10.47
C ASP A 92 -11.89 3.36 10.81
N PRO A 93 -11.84 4.65 11.18
CA PRO A 93 -10.59 5.34 11.48
C PRO A 93 -9.92 4.87 12.78
N GLY A 94 -8.59 4.96 12.84
CA GLY A 94 -7.81 4.59 14.03
C GLY A 94 -7.24 3.19 14.01
N PHE A 95 -7.07 2.62 12.82
CA PHE A 95 -6.43 1.33 12.61
C PHE A 95 -5.31 1.43 11.57
N ILE A 96 -4.42 0.44 11.58
CA ILE A 96 -3.67 0.03 10.39
C ILE A 96 -4.28 -1.28 9.91
N HIS A 97 -4.52 -1.41 8.60
CA HIS A 97 -5.13 -2.61 8.03
C HIS A 97 -4.31 -3.07 6.82
N PHE A 98 -3.88 -4.33 6.81
CA PHE A 98 -3.11 -4.94 5.74
C PHE A 98 -3.99 -5.86 4.91
N ARG A 99 -3.71 -5.89 3.60
CA ARG A 99 -4.35 -6.81 2.65
C ARG A 99 -5.87 -6.64 2.54
N ALA A 100 -6.37 -5.42 2.50
CA ALA A 100 -7.81 -5.16 2.31
C ALA A 100 -8.23 -5.44 0.85
N TYR A 101 -9.35 -6.13 0.65
CA TYR A 101 -9.83 -6.61 -0.64
C TYR A 101 -10.98 -5.76 -1.19
N SER A 102 -10.93 -5.51 -2.50
CA SER A 102 -12.04 -4.91 -3.24
C SER A 102 -13.18 -5.90 -3.52
N GLU A 103 -14.29 -5.43 -4.07
CA GLU A 103 -15.40 -6.28 -4.54
C GLU A 103 -14.94 -7.37 -5.51
N LYS A 104 -13.94 -7.05 -6.34
CA LYS A 104 -13.34 -7.97 -7.32
C LYS A 104 -12.16 -8.76 -6.74
N GLY A 105 -12.01 -8.79 -5.42
CA GLY A 105 -10.97 -9.55 -4.74
C GLY A 105 -9.54 -9.10 -5.00
N PHE A 106 -9.34 -7.87 -5.48
CA PHE A 106 -7.99 -7.32 -5.61
C PHE A 106 -7.51 -6.80 -4.25
N PRO A 107 -6.37 -7.29 -3.74
CA PRO A 107 -5.83 -6.84 -2.47
C PRO A 107 -5.07 -5.52 -2.64
N THR A 108 -5.33 -4.60 -1.73
CA THR A 108 -4.45 -3.45 -1.44
C THR A 108 -3.40 -3.86 -0.41
N ALA A 109 -2.22 -3.25 -0.42
CA ALA A 109 -1.14 -3.66 0.49
C ALA A 109 -1.42 -3.19 1.93
N MET A 110 -1.76 -1.91 2.11
CA MET A 110 -1.90 -1.30 3.44
C MET A 110 -2.87 -0.12 3.44
N CYS A 111 -3.68 0.00 4.48
CA CYS A 111 -4.56 1.12 4.78
C CYS A 111 -4.02 1.85 6.02
N PRO A 112 -3.31 2.98 5.85
CA PRO A 112 -2.77 3.73 6.97
C PRO A 112 -3.86 4.57 7.64
N GLY A 113 -4.12 4.33 8.92
CA GLY A 113 -5.04 5.14 9.73
C GLY A 113 -6.51 4.75 9.62
N VAL A 114 -6.89 3.77 8.78
CA VAL A 114 -8.25 3.23 8.68
C VAL A 114 -8.24 1.71 8.55
N LYS A 115 -9.31 1.07 9.02
CA LYS A 115 -9.71 -0.29 8.65
C LYS A 115 -10.76 -0.20 7.56
N SER A 116 -10.49 -0.73 6.37
CA SER A 116 -11.54 -0.97 5.37
C SER A 116 -12.58 -1.95 5.90
N VAL A 117 -13.84 -1.53 5.93
CA VAL A 117 -15.02 -2.34 6.24
C VAL A 117 -15.98 -2.43 5.04
N GLY A 118 -15.68 -1.70 3.96
CA GLY A 118 -16.37 -1.76 2.67
C GLY A 118 -15.53 -2.40 1.56
N CYS A 119 -16.03 -2.26 0.32
CA CYS A 119 -15.52 -2.93 -0.87
C CYS A 119 -14.61 -2.08 -1.77
N LEU A 120 -14.28 -0.85 -1.35
CA LEU A 120 -13.48 0.09 -2.13
C LEU A 120 -12.21 0.49 -1.37
N PRO A 121 -11.37 -0.47 -0.95
CA PRO A 121 -10.19 -0.16 -0.14
C PRO A 121 -9.21 0.79 -0.87
N ALA A 122 -9.14 0.73 -2.20
CA ALA A 122 -8.28 1.59 -3.01
C ALA A 122 -8.55 3.10 -2.79
N ALA A 123 -9.69 3.49 -2.22
CA ALA A 123 -10.01 4.87 -1.89
C ALA A 123 -9.19 5.45 -0.70
N MET A 124 -8.71 4.59 0.22
CA MET A 124 -7.96 4.99 1.42
C MET A 124 -6.70 4.13 1.68
N CYS A 125 -6.48 3.08 0.89
CA CYS A 125 -5.36 2.17 1.02
C CYS A 125 -4.38 2.34 -0.14
N VAL A 126 -3.12 1.98 0.11
CA VAL A 126 -1.98 2.14 -0.80
C VAL A 126 -1.37 0.78 -1.14
N GLY A 127 -0.73 0.73 -2.30
CA GLY A 127 -0.15 -0.45 -2.91
C GLY A 127 -1.19 -1.53 -3.19
N GLY A 128 -0.79 -2.58 -3.89
CA GLY A 128 -1.66 -3.72 -4.17
C GLY A 128 -1.42 -4.34 -5.52
N ILE A 129 -2.22 -5.37 -5.82
CA ILE A 129 -2.23 -6.03 -7.12
C ILE A 129 -3.55 -5.65 -7.79
N ASN A 130 -3.59 -4.45 -8.36
CA ASN A 130 -4.73 -3.94 -9.12
C ASN A 130 -4.31 -3.45 -10.51
N THR A 131 -3.36 -4.18 -11.10
CA THR A 131 -2.81 -3.83 -12.41
C THR A 131 -3.73 -4.26 -13.54
N MET A 132 -3.59 -3.60 -14.68
CA MET A 132 -4.29 -3.93 -15.92
C MET A 132 -4.07 -5.39 -16.35
N ALA A 133 -2.90 -5.95 -16.06
CA ALA A 133 -2.56 -7.36 -16.34
C ALA A 133 -3.50 -8.34 -15.60
N HIS A 134 -4.12 -7.91 -14.50
CA HIS A 134 -5.04 -8.71 -13.70
C HIS A 134 -6.50 -8.27 -13.86
N ASN A 135 -6.85 -7.45 -14.86
CA ASN A 135 -8.19 -6.86 -15.03
C ASN A 135 -8.64 -5.98 -13.84
N GLY A 136 -7.68 -5.38 -13.12
CA GLY A 136 -7.96 -4.36 -12.11
C GLY A 136 -8.57 -3.10 -12.73
N PRO A 137 -9.35 -2.31 -11.97
CA PRO A 137 -9.84 -1.02 -12.45
C PRO A 137 -8.66 -0.07 -12.75
N VAL A 138 -8.60 0.47 -13.98
CA VAL A 138 -7.51 1.37 -14.44
C VAL A 138 -7.28 2.52 -13.46
N ASN A 139 -8.38 3.03 -12.91
CA ASN A 139 -8.47 4.19 -12.05
C ASN A 139 -8.01 3.91 -10.60
N GLU A 140 -7.84 2.64 -10.25
CA GLU A 140 -7.25 2.21 -9.00
C GLU A 140 -5.76 1.86 -9.18
N CYS A 141 -5.25 1.72 -10.40
CA CYS A 141 -3.88 1.23 -10.64
C CYS A 141 -2.81 2.27 -10.24
N GLY A 142 -1.96 1.89 -9.28
CA GLY A 142 -0.81 2.68 -8.82
C GLY A 142 -0.54 2.53 -7.33
N ASP A 143 0.58 3.06 -6.85
CA ASP A 143 0.96 2.95 -5.44
C ASP A 143 -0.02 3.63 -4.49
N PHE A 144 -0.69 4.68 -4.93
CA PHE A 144 -1.74 5.33 -4.15
C PHE A 144 -3.14 4.83 -4.47
N GLY A 145 -3.32 3.75 -5.24
CA GLY A 145 -4.67 3.27 -5.52
C GLY A 145 -5.55 4.34 -6.22
N ALA A 146 -6.84 4.35 -5.88
CA ALA A 146 -7.76 5.45 -6.16
C ALA A 146 -7.79 6.51 -5.04
N PHE A 147 -6.84 6.47 -4.10
CA PHE A 147 -6.66 7.50 -3.06
C PHE A 147 -6.51 8.88 -3.70
N ALA A 148 -5.87 8.90 -4.88
CA ALA A 148 -5.66 10.08 -5.69
C ALA A 148 -6.85 10.56 -6.50
N GLU A 149 -7.91 9.77 -6.63
CA GLU A 149 -9.14 10.23 -7.28
C GLU A 149 -10.09 10.92 -6.30
N ASN A 150 -9.92 10.63 -5.01
CA ASN A 150 -10.64 11.30 -3.92
C ASN A 150 -9.98 12.61 -3.45
N ARG A 151 -8.80 12.92 -3.98
CA ARG A 151 -8.09 14.20 -3.84
C ARG A 151 -7.76 14.70 -5.25
N ASN A 152 -7.30 15.93 -5.47
CA ASN A 152 -6.71 16.21 -6.79
C ASN A 152 -5.35 15.50 -6.85
N GLU A 153 -5.00 14.87 -7.98
CA GLU A 153 -3.69 14.23 -8.20
C GLU A 153 -2.54 15.23 -7.97
N ALA A 154 -2.78 16.53 -8.24
CA ALA A 154 -1.86 17.62 -7.96
C ALA A 154 -1.68 17.95 -6.46
N ASP A 155 -2.57 17.46 -5.59
CA ASP A 155 -2.57 17.72 -4.14
C ASP A 155 -1.90 16.57 -3.35
N ILE A 156 -1.51 15.46 -4.00
CA ILE A 156 -0.83 14.35 -3.34
C ILE A 156 0.68 14.52 -3.46
N HIS A 157 1.25 15.09 -2.41
CA HIS A 157 2.70 15.12 -2.16
C HIS A 157 3.07 14.30 -0.92
N ASP A 158 2.12 13.56 -0.37
CA ASP A 158 2.30 12.80 0.86
C ASP A 158 3.19 11.57 0.58
N THR A 159 4.13 11.32 1.49
CA THR A 159 4.96 10.10 1.49
C THR A 159 4.64 9.31 2.76
N ILE A 160 4.43 8.00 2.62
CA ILE A 160 4.20 7.12 3.76
C ILE A 160 5.54 6.51 4.18
N LEU A 161 5.99 6.87 5.39
CA LEU A 161 7.19 6.32 6.00
C LEU A 161 6.79 5.21 6.99
N ILE A 162 7.38 4.03 6.83
CA ILE A 162 7.14 2.86 7.68
C ILE A 162 8.35 2.67 8.62
N PHE A 163 8.08 2.60 9.92
CA PHE A 163 9.09 2.41 10.95
C PHE A 163 8.86 1.08 11.68
N TYR A 164 9.94 0.37 11.98
CA TYR A 164 9.93 -0.82 12.82
C TYR A 164 10.72 -0.53 14.09
N ASP A 165 10.17 -0.90 15.23
CA ASP A 165 10.86 -0.92 16.53
C ASP A 165 11.03 -2.39 16.93
N GLY A 166 12.28 -2.80 17.20
CA GLY A 166 12.68 -4.21 17.33
C GLY A 166 13.68 -4.41 18.45
#